data_AF-A0AAJ2ZL74-F1
#
_entry.id   AF-A0AAJ2ZL74-F1
#
_cell.length_a   1.000
_cell.length_b   1.000
_cell.length_c   1.000
_cell.angle_alpha   90.00
_cell.angle_beta   90.00
_cell.angle_gamma   90.00
#
_symmetry.space_group_name_H-M   'P 1'
#
loop_
_entity.id
_entity.type
_entity.pdbx_description
1 polymer ?
#
loop_
_entity_poly.entity_id
_entity_poly.type
_entity_poly.pdbx_seq_one_letter_code
_entity_poly.pdbx_strand_id
1 'polypeptide(L)'
;MTPTRVVAFGGGHGLSASLRALRHCVPGLDLDITAVVTVGDDGGSSGRLRAERGGLPPGDLRQALVALAGDHPATRRSAALFQHRFAAAGGSGGAAVEGGGAADPLAGHAVGNLLLHGLTELLGDPVVALDHAGAMLGAVGRVLPMSRQPVGIEARVRGADPDHPDEVRTVRGQHQVAVTSGTVESLRLTPAAPAACAEAVTAVGAADWLIFGPGSWYTSVLPHLLVPGLADAIVSSPARRLVTLNLVAEKETSGLSLPDHLDTLRRYLPELKVDMVLADSKAVADPVAVERAAESLGARLVLAPVAVTDGTPRHDPAALGAALVPVLGADR
;
A
#
# COMPACT_ATOMS: atom_id res chain seq x y z
N MET A 1 -25.23 9.51 -13.79
CA MET A 1 -24.61 10.06 -12.57
C MET A 1 -23.11 10.11 -12.82
N THR A 2 -22.40 11.11 -12.33
CA THR A 2 -20.92 11.09 -12.39
C THR A 2 -20.39 10.02 -11.44
N PRO A 3 -19.36 9.25 -11.83
CA PRO A 3 -18.75 8.26 -10.94
C PRO A 3 -18.14 8.95 -9.72
N THR A 4 -18.24 8.29 -8.57
CA THR A 4 -17.59 8.73 -7.32
C THR A 4 -16.10 8.45 -7.42
N ARG A 5 -15.28 9.49 -7.33
CA ARG A 5 -13.82 9.39 -7.46
C ARG A 5 -13.20 8.99 -6.13
N VAL A 6 -12.49 7.88 -6.11
CA VAL A 6 -11.87 7.31 -4.92
C VAL A 6 -10.37 7.20 -5.13
N VAL A 7 -9.59 7.80 -4.23
CA VAL A 7 -8.13 7.62 -4.18
C VAL A 7 -7.79 6.72 -3.00
N ALA A 8 -7.15 5.58 -3.24
CA ALA A 8 -6.66 4.68 -2.20
C ALA A 8 -5.14 4.74 -2.09
N PHE A 9 -4.62 4.97 -0.88
CA PHE A 9 -3.19 5.05 -0.58
C PHE A 9 -2.68 3.78 0.08
N GLY A 10 -1.50 3.32 -0.34
CA GLY A 10 -0.85 2.21 0.35
C GLY A 10 0.28 1.54 -0.42
N GLY A 11 0.51 0.28 -0.08
CA GLY A 11 1.44 -0.62 -0.73
C GLY A 11 1.03 -2.07 -0.47
N GLY A 12 1.75 -2.99 -1.11
CA GLY A 12 1.66 -4.43 -0.89
C GLY A 12 0.24 -5.01 -0.88
N HIS A 13 0.02 -5.91 0.08
CA HIS A 13 -1.19 -6.71 0.19
C HIS A 13 -2.37 -5.92 0.77
N GLY A 14 -2.12 -4.96 1.66
CA GLY A 14 -3.15 -4.13 2.28
C GLY A 14 -3.88 -3.28 1.25
N LEU A 15 -3.13 -2.52 0.44
CA LEU A 15 -3.71 -1.77 -0.67
C LEU A 15 -4.40 -2.70 -1.68
N SER A 16 -3.81 -3.86 -1.98
CA SER A 16 -4.44 -4.84 -2.87
C SER A 16 -5.80 -5.33 -2.36
N ALA A 17 -5.97 -5.47 -1.04
CA ALA A 17 -7.26 -5.81 -0.44
C ALA A 17 -8.27 -4.67 -0.61
N SER A 18 -7.88 -3.41 -0.34
CA SER A 18 -8.73 -2.23 -0.56
C SER A 18 -9.17 -2.10 -2.02
N LEU A 19 -8.25 -2.25 -2.97
CA LEU A 19 -8.56 -2.11 -4.40
C LEU A 19 -9.52 -3.21 -4.89
N ARG A 20 -9.35 -4.46 -4.43
CA ARG A 20 -10.30 -5.54 -4.71
C ARG A 20 -11.65 -5.28 -4.07
N ALA A 21 -11.68 -4.76 -2.84
CA ALA A 21 -12.91 -4.40 -2.15
C ALA A 21 -13.68 -3.28 -2.87
N LEU A 22 -12.98 -2.24 -3.33
CA LEU A 22 -13.57 -1.18 -4.15
C LEU A 22 -14.15 -1.72 -5.45
N ARG A 23 -13.47 -2.67 -6.12
CA ARG A 23 -14.05 -3.36 -7.28
C ARG A 23 -15.33 -4.14 -6.97
N HIS A 24 -15.42 -4.74 -5.77
CA HIS A 24 -16.65 -5.39 -5.32
C HIS A 24 -17.78 -4.41 -4.99
N CYS A 25 -17.49 -3.11 -4.82
CA CYS A 25 -18.51 -2.06 -4.64
C CYS A 25 -19.15 -1.65 -5.99
N VAL A 26 -18.46 -1.86 -7.11
CA VAL A 26 -18.88 -1.38 -8.45
C VAL A 26 -20.29 -1.83 -8.89
N PRO A 27 -20.80 -3.02 -8.50
CA PRO A 27 -22.19 -3.38 -8.77
C PRO A 27 -23.23 -2.48 -8.08
N GLY A 28 -22.87 -1.83 -6.96
CA GLY A 28 -23.76 -0.95 -6.18
C GLY A 28 -23.40 0.54 -6.27
N LEU A 29 -22.17 0.87 -6.67
CA LEU A 29 -21.66 2.25 -6.78
C LEU A 29 -20.88 2.40 -8.08
N ASP A 30 -21.11 3.50 -8.81
CA ASP A 30 -20.26 3.84 -9.96
C ASP A 30 -19.00 4.52 -9.42
N LEU A 31 -17.85 3.84 -9.49
CA LEU A 31 -16.59 4.29 -8.89
C LEU A 31 -15.50 4.52 -9.94
N ASP A 32 -14.80 5.64 -9.81
CA ASP A 32 -13.55 5.93 -10.53
C ASP A 32 -12.39 5.79 -9.55
N ILE A 33 -11.66 4.66 -9.64
CA ILE A 33 -10.67 4.24 -8.65
C ILE A 33 -9.27 4.68 -9.10
N THR A 34 -8.56 5.39 -8.25
CA THR A 34 -7.12 5.68 -8.38
C THR A 34 -6.36 5.10 -7.19
N ALA A 35 -5.37 4.24 -7.45
CA ALA A 35 -4.41 3.79 -6.45
C ALA A 35 -3.18 4.71 -6.46
N VAL A 36 -2.82 5.29 -5.32
CA VAL A 36 -1.54 5.98 -5.13
C VAL A 36 -0.64 5.09 -4.28
N VAL A 37 0.48 4.67 -4.86
CA VAL A 37 1.30 3.59 -4.34
C VAL A 37 2.65 4.10 -3.85
N THR A 38 3.08 3.60 -2.69
CA THR A 38 4.44 3.83 -2.19
C THR A 38 5.50 3.28 -3.14
N VAL A 39 6.64 3.97 -3.22
CA VAL A 39 7.81 3.60 -4.03
C VAL A 39 9.05 3.38 -3.16
N GLY A 40 8.80 2.89 -1.94
CA GLY A 40 9.81 2.62 -0.91
C GLY A 40 10.38 1.20 -0.90
N ASP A 41 9.72 0.24 -1.57
CA ASP A 41 10.09 -1.19 -1.56
C ASP A 41 11.57 -1.39 -1.96
N ASP A 42 12.27 -2.18 -1.16
CA ASP A 42 13.66 -2.61 -1.36
C ASP A 42 13.84 -4.12 -1.16
N GLY A 43 12.74 -4.87 -1.07
CA GLY A 43 12.74 -6.31 -0.86
C GLY A 43 12.75 -7.13 -2.15
N GLY A 44 13.33 -8.33 -2.07
CA GLY A 44 13.20 -9.38 -3.09
C GLY A 44 13.49 -8.93 -4.52
N SER A 45 12.59 -9.28 -5.44
CA SER A 45 12.72 -8.94 -6.87
C SER A 45 12.74 -7.42 -7.13
N SER A 46 11.98 -6.62 -6.38
CA SER A 46 11.94 -5.17 -6.55
C SER A 46 13.26 -4.54 -6.12
N GLY A 47 13.77 -4.93 -4.94
CA GLY A 47 15.04 -4.46 -4.40
C GLY A 47 16.22 -4.77 -5.32
N ARG A 48 16.29 -5.99 -5.86
CA ARG A 48 17.33 -6.36 -6.83
C ARG A 48 17.29 -5.49 -8.08
N LEU A 49 16.13 -5.33 -8.72
CA LEU A 49 16.01 -4.48 -9.91
C LEU A 49 16.39 -3.03 -9.62
N ARG A 50 15.95 -2.49 -8.49
CA ARG A 50 16.30 -1.14 -8.05
C ARG A 50 17.80 -0.98 -7.83
N ALA A 51 18.47 -1.97 -7.22
CA ALA A 51 19.91 -1.93 -6.97
C ALA A 51 20.73 -2.07 -8.26
N GLU A 52 20.30 -2.92 -9.19
CA GLU A 52 21.02 -3.22 -10.43
C GLU A 52 20.79 -2.19 -11.53
N ARG A 53 19.59 -1.61 -11.61
CA ARG A 53 19.14 -0.76 -12.74
C ARG A 53 18.58 0.61 -12.33
N GLY A 54 18.41 0.86 -11.03
CA GLY A 54 17.76 2.08 -10.55
C GLY A 54 16.26 2.10 -10.83
N GLY A 55 15.68 3.30 -10.89
CA GLY A 55 14.25 3.49 -11.12
C GLY A 55 13.35 3.16 -9.91
N LEU A 56 12.04 3.21 -10.15
CA LEU A 56 11.05 2.89 -9.12
C LEU A 56 11.03 1.39 -8.82
N PRO A 57 10.88 0.97 -7.55
CA PRO A 57 10.66 -0.43 -7.24
C PRO A 57 9.27 -0.86 -7.75
N PRO A 58 9.18 -1.85 -8.66
CA PRO A 58 7.93 -2.18 -9.34
C PRO A 58 6.97 -3.05 -8.50
N GLY A 59 7.41 -3.58 -7.36
CA GLY A 59 6.69 -4.59 -6.59
C GLY A 59 5.27 -4.23 -6.21
N ASP A 60 5.11 -3.13 -5.47
CA ASP A 60 3.80 -2.68 -4.98
C ASP A 60 2.94 -2.12 -6.11
N LEU A 61 3.53 -1.41 -7.07
CA LEU A 61 2.86 -0.93 -8.28
C LEU A 61 2.23 -2.07 -9.08
N ARG A 62 2.98 -3.16 -9.25
CA ARG A 62 2.52 -4.40 -9.89
C ARG A 62 1.37 -5.04 -9.11
N GLN A 63 1.44 -5.09 -7.78
CA GLN A 63 0.36 -5.65 -6.97
C GLN A 63 -0.93 -4.84 -7.11
N ALA A 64 -0.83 -3.50 -7.09
CA ALA A 64 -1.97 -2.61 -7.30
C ALA A 64 -2.60 -2.80 -8.69
N LEU A 65 -1.77 -2.89 -9.75
CA LEU A 65 -2.24 -3.16 -11.11
C LEU A 65 -2.99 -4.50 -11.21
N VAL A 66 -2.45 -5.55 -10.59
CA VAL A 66 -3.10 -6.87 -10.59
C VAL A 66 -4.39 -6.85 -9.76
N ALA A 67 -4.44 -6.11 -8.65
CA ALA A 67 -5.65 -5.97 -7.86
C ALA A 67 -6.79 -5.30 -8.66
N LEU A 68 -6.45 -4.37 -9.56
CA LEU A 68 -7.40 -3.70 -10.44
C LEU A 68 -7.66 -4.42 -11.77
N ALA A 69 -6.90 -5.47 -12.11
CA ALA A 69 -7.00 -6.15 -13.41
C ALA A 69 -8.43 -6.65 -13.72
N GLY A 70 -8.89 -6.39 -14.94
CA GLY A 70 -10.25 -6.70 -15.35
C GLY A 70 -10.53 -8.19 -15.48
N ASP A 71 -11.82 -8.55 -15.41
CA ASP A 71 -12.25 -9.95 -15.34
C ASP A 71 -12.36 -10.65 -16.70
N HIS A 72 -12.01 -9.99 -17.82
CA HIS A 72 -12.08 -10.62 -19.13
C HIS A 72 -11.10 -11.82 -19.23
N PRO A 73 -11.47 -12.97 -19.85
CA PRO A 73 -10.60 -14.15 -19.89
C PRO A 73 -9.19 -13.89 -20.45
N ALA A 74 -9.06 -12.97 -21.40
CA ALA A 74 -7.76 -12.57 -21.95
C ALA A 74 -6.90 -11.82 -20.92
N THR A 75 -7.49 -10.88 -20.18
CA THR A 75 -6.77 -10.07 -19.18
C THR A 75 -6.45 -10.86 -17.91
N ARG A 76 -7.28 -11.85 -17.53
CA ARG A 76 -6.99 -12.75 -16.39
C ARG A 76 -5.69 -13.53 -16.57
N ARG A 77 -5.39 -14.02 -17.78
CA ARG A 77 -4.11 -14.69 -18.07
C ARG A 77 -2.94 -13.71 -17.99
N SER A 78 -3.10 -12.49 -18.50
CA SER A 78 -2.08 -11.44 -18.37
C SER A 78 -1.82 -11.07 -16.91
N ALA A 79 -2.86 -10.95 -16.08
CA ALA A 79 -2.72 -10.70 -14.64
C ALA A 79 -2.00 -11.85 -13.93
N ALA A 80 -2.32 -13.10 -14.27
CA ALA A 80 -1.60 -14.26 -13.76
C ALA A 80 -0.12 -14.26 -14.18
N LEU A 81 0.19 -13.89 -15.42
CA LEU A 81 1.57 -13.73 -15.90
C LEU A 81 2.29 -12.62 -15.12
N PHE A 82 1.66 -11.48 -14.88
CA PHE A 82 2.24 -10.40 -14.07
C PHE A 82 2.58 -10.86 -12.64
N GLN A 83 1.82 -11.79 -12.07
CA GLN A 83 2.11 -12.39 -10.75
C GLN A 83 3.14 -13.52 -10.80
N HIS A 84 3.38 -14.11 -11.97
CA HIS A 84 4.28 -15.26 -12.12
C HIS A 84 5.70 -14.89 -11.68
N ARG A 85 6.33 -15.79 -10.93
CA ARG A 85 7.74 -15.71 -10.54
C ARG A 85 8.50 -16.85 -11.17
N PHE A 86 9.64 -16.54 -11.78
CA PHE A 86 10.53 -17.57 -12.30
C PHE A 86 11.03 -18.46 -11.16
N ALA A 87 10.92 -19.77 -11.35
CA ALA A 87 11.61 -20.74 -10.53
C ALA A 87 13.11 -20.75 -10.86
N ALA A 88 13.96 -21.24 -9.94
CA ALA A 88 15.37 -21.44 -10.23
C ALA A 88 15.57 -22.53 -11.30
N ALA A 89 16.42 -22.27 -12.28
CA ALA A 89 16.86 -23.27 -13.24
C ALA A 89 17.45 -24.50 -12.52
N GLY A 90 16.91 -25.70 -12.80
CA GLY A 90 17.36 -26.97 -12.22
C GLY A 90 16.57 -27.47 -10.99
N GLY A 91 15.49 -26.79 -10.58
CA GLY A 91 14.77 -27.10 -9.33
C GLY A 91 13.32 -27.59 -9.47
N SER A 92 13.11 -28.81 -9.97
CA SER A 92 12.16 -29.74 -9.36
C SER A 92 12.86 -31.10 -9.18
N GLY A 93 13.57 -31.29 -8.07
CA GLY A 93 14.00 -32.61 -7.58
C GLY A 93 15.42 -33.11 -7.87
N GLY A 94 16.42 -32.25 -8.10
CA GLY A 94 17.82 -32.67 -8.26
C GLY A 94 18.74 -32.07 -7.20
N ALA A 95 19.59 -32.90 -6.58
CA ALA A 95 20.58 -32.51 -5.59
C ALA A 95 21.42 -31.30 -6.04
N ALA A 96 21.76 -30.43 -5.09
CA ALA A 96 22.68 -29.31 -5.29
C ALA A 96 23.97 -29.83 -5.94
N VAL A 97 24.20 -29.44 -7.18
CA VAL A 97 25.50 -29.61 -7.82
C VAL A 97 26.44 -28.62 -7.12
N GLU A 98 27.29 -29.13 -6.25
CA GLU A 98 28.44 -28.39 -5.74
C GLU A 98 29.37 -28.09 -6.91
N GLY A 99 29.30 -26.86 -7.42
CA GLY A 99 30.23 -26.38 -8.43
C GLY A 99 29.77 -25.07 -9.06
N GLY A 100 30.34 -23.95 -8.58
CA GLY A 100 30.67 -22.72 -9.33
C GLY A 100 29.77 -22.18 -10.44
N GLY A 101 28.50 -22.56 -10.51
CA GLY A 101 27.56 -22.12 -11.54
C GLY A 101 27.03 -20.73 -11.24
N ALA A 102 27.02 -19.85 -12.25
CA ALA A 102 26.40 -18.54 -12.14
C ALA A 102 24.95 -18.68 -11.67
N ALA A 103 24.57 -17.93 -10.63
CA ALA A 103 23.19 -17.90 -10.16
C ALA A 103 22.24 -17.55 -11.32
N ASP A 104 21.14 -18.28 -11.44
CA ASP A 104 20.11 -18.00 -12.46
C ASP A 104 19.59 -16.56 -12.27
N PRO A 105 19.88 -15.64 -13.21
CA PRO A 105 19.60 -14.22 -13.05
C PRO A 105 18.09 -13.93 -13.04
N LEU A 106 17.26 -14.84 -13.55
CA LEU A 106 15.81 -14.68 -13.55
C LEU A 106 15.16 -15.24 -12.29
N ALA A 107 15.81 -16.17 -11.58
CA ALA A 107 15.23 -16.85 -10.43
C ALA A 107 14.64 -15.88 -9.40
N GLY A 108 13.37 -16.09 -9.05
CA GLY A 108 12.62 -15.28 -8.10
C GLY A 108 12.16 -13.90 -8.60
N HIS A 109 12.54 -13.45 -9.81
CA HIS A 109 11.94 -12.26 -10.41
C HIS A 109 10.47 -12.51 -10.73
N ALA A 110 9.62 -11.54 -10.38
CA ALA A 110 8.27 -11.51 -10.91
C ALA A 110 8.30 -11.00 -12.35
N VAL A 111 7.62 -11.68 -13.28
CA VAL A 111 7.57 -11.26 -14.70
C VAL A 111 7.03 -9.84 -14.82
N GLY A 112 5.97 -9.50 -14.07
CA GLY A 112 5.42 -8.15 -14.06
C GLY A 112 6.42 -7.09 -13.59
N ASN A 113 7.37 -7.42 -12.71
CA ASN A 113 8.40 -6.47 -12.29
C ASN A 113 9.35 -6.13 -13.45
N LEU A 114 9.75 -7.14 -14.22
CA LEU A 114 10.60 -6.96 -15.40
C LEU A 114 9.86 -6.17 -16.49
N LEU A 115 8.58 -6.49 -16.72
CA LEU A 115 7.75 -5.77 -17.69
C LEU A 115 7.57 -4.30 -17.31
N LEU A 116 7.25 -3.99 -16.06
CA LEU A 116 7.10 -2.59 -15.62
C LEU A 116 8.41 -1.82 -15.73
N HIS A 117 9.53 -2.45 -15.38
CA HIS A 117 10.83 -1.82 -15.52
C HIS A 117 11.17 -1.56 -17.00
N GLY A 118 11.01 -2.56 -17.87
CA GLY A 118 11.23 -2.40 -19.31
C GLY A 118 10.29 -1.40 -19.98
N LEU A 119 9.02 -1.35 -19.58
CA LEU A 119 8.06 -0.33 -20.05
C LEU A 119 8.51 1.07 -19.63
N THR A 120 9.01 1.23 -18.41
CA THR A 120 9.52 2.52 -17.92
C THR A 120 10.76 2.96 -18.70
N GLU A 121 11.72 2.03 -18.93
CA GLU A 121 12.90 2.31 -19.77
C GLU A 121 12.52 2.69 -21.20
N LEU A 122 11.54 1.98 -21.79
CA LEU A 122 11.09 2.20 -23.16
C LEU A 122 10.34 3.53 -23.33
N LEU A 123 9.46 3.85 -22.39
CA LEU A 123 8.53 4.99 -22.50
C LEU A 123 9.08 6.27 -21.84
N GLY A 124 10.12 6.16 -21.01
CA GLY A 124 10.78 7.29 -20.37
C GLY A 124 10.00 7.96 -19.23
N ASP A 125 8.77 7.53 -18.96
CA ASP A 125 7.94 8.03 -17.85
C ASP A 125 7.24 6.86 -17.13
N PRO A 126 7.38 6.73 -15.80
CA PRO A 126 6.77 5.65 -15.04
C PRO A 126 5.24 5.69 -15.01
N VAL A 127 4.62 6.87 -15.05
CA VAL A 127 3.15 7.01 -15.11
C VAL A 127 2.63 6.48 -16.45
N VAL A 128 3.28 6.85 -17.56
CA VAL A 128 2.92 6.34 -18.90
C VAL A 128 3.10 4.82 -18.97
N ALA A 129 4.17 4.29 -18.36
CA ALA A 129 4.39 2.85 -18.26
C ALA A 129 3.31 2.12 -17.44
N LEU A 130 2.88 2.70 -16.32
CA LEU A 130 1.80 2.15 -15.49
C LEU A 130 0.45 2.20 -16.21
N ASP A 131 0.14 3.30 -16.90
CA ASP A 131 -1.08 3.44 -17.71
C ASP A 131 -1.10 2.39 -18.83
N HIS A 132 0.04 2.16 -19.51
CA HIS A 132 0.17 1.11 -20.52
C HIS A 132 -0.03 -0.29 -19.93
N ALA A 133 0.63 -0.60 -18.81
CA ALA A 133 0.45 -1.87 -18.11
C ALA A 133 -1.00 -2.07 -17.63
N GLY A 134 -1.65 -1.01 -17.15
CA GLY A 134 -3.06 -1.00 -16.81
C GLY A 134 -3.94 -1.40 -17.99
N ALA A 135 -3.68 -0.83 -19.17
CA ALA A 135 -4.38 -1.20 -20.41
C ALA A 135 -4.17 -2.67 -20.80
N MET A 136 -2.93 -3.19 -20.70
CA MET A 136 -2.62 -4.61 -20.96
C MET A 136 -3.40 -5.57 -20.03
N LEU A 137 -3.69 -5.13 -18.81
CA LEU A 137 -4.41 -5.89 -17.79
C LEU A 137 -5.91 -5.60 -17.79
N GLY A 138 -6.41 -4.70 -18.65
CA GLY A 138 -7.78 -4.21 -18.62
C GLY A 138 -8.18 -3.70 -17.24
N ALA A 139 -7.30 -2.97 -16.57
CA ALA A 139 -7.49 -2.52 -15.20
C ALA A 139 -8.74 -1.62 -15.07
N VAL A 140 -9.54 -1.85 -14.03
CA VAL A 140 -10.70 -1.03 -13.66
C VAL A 140 -10.24 0.02 -12.66
N GLY A 141 -9.68 1.12 -13.17
CA GLY A 141 -9.07 2.19 -12.39
C GLY A 141 -7.63 2.47 -12.83
N ARG A 142 -6.98 3.40 -12.14
CA ARG A 142 -5.63 3.89 -12.46
C ARG A 142 -4.65 3.63 -11.32
N VAL A 143 -3.39 3.34 -11.65
CA VAL A 143 -2.31 3.16 -10.67
C VAL A 143 -1.27 4.25 -10.87
N LEU A 144 -0.98 5.00 -9.82
CA LEU A 144 -0.03 6.10 -9.80
C LEU A 144 1.01 5.87 -8.70
N PRO A 145 2.29 6.20 -8.93
CA PRO A 145 3.26 6.22 -7.85
C PRO A 145 3.07 7.49 -7.02
N MET A 146 3.37 7.46 -5.72
CA MET A 146 3.35 8.67 -4.89
C MET A 146 4.43 9.69 -5.31
N SER A 147 5.51 9.21 -5.93
CA SER A 147 6.62 10.01 -6.45
C SER A 147 7.19 9.38 -7.72
N ARG A 148 7.71 10.20 -8.65
CA ARG A 148 8.42 9.71 -9.85
C ARG A 148 9.86 9.28 -9.57
N GLN A 149 10.38 9.57 -8.38
CA GLN A 149 11.69 9.14 -7.94
C GLN A 149 11.59 8.06 -6.87
N PRO A 150 12.54 7.11 -6.81
CA PRO A 150 12.55 6.11 -5.75
C PRO A 150 12.83 6.77 -4.41
N VAL A 151 12.22 6.24 -3.34
CA VAL A 151 12.48 6.70 -1.97
C VAL A 151 13.00 5.54 -1.12
N GLY A 152 13.88 5.84 -0.19
CA GLY A 152 14.26 4.97 0.91
C GLY A 152 13.42 5.31 2.15
N ILE A 153 13.18 4.31 2.99
CA ILE A 153 12.47 4.46 4.26
C ILE A 153 13.48 4.25 5.38
N GLU A 154 13.50 5.17 6.35
CA GLU A 154 14.37 5.08 7.52
C GLU A 154 13.56 5.35 8.79
N ALA A 155 13.78 4.55 9.82
CA ALA A 155 13.11 4.68 11.11
C ALA A 155 14.12 4.82 12.26
N ARG A 156 13.78 5.66 13.24
CA ARG A 156 14.39 5.63 14.57
C ARG A 156 13.64 4.59 15.39
N VAL A 157 14.33 3.56 15.85
CA VAL A 157 13.72 2.42 16.53
C VAL A 157 14.40 2.21 17.87
N ARG A 158 13.62 2.28 18.94
CA ARG A 158 14.05 1.93 20.31
C ARG A 158 14.00 0.42 20.49
N GLY A 159 15.05 -0.17 21.05
CA GLY A 159 15.10 -1.62 21.29
C GLY A 159 15.15 -2.42 19.99
N ALA A 160 15.72 -1.84 18.93
CA ALA A 160 16.00 -2.56 17.68
C ALA A 160 17.03 -3.70 17.89
N ASP A 161 17.86 -3.56 18.93
CA ASP A 161 18.78 -4.59 19.40
C ASP A 161 18.26 -5.15 20.73
N PRO A 162 17.92 -6.46 20.79
CA PRO A 162 17.46 -7.10 22.01
C PRO A 162 18.43 -7.00 23.19
N ASP A 163 19.73 -6.90 22.92
CA ASP A 163 20.75 -6.77 23.98
C ASP A 163 20.81 -5.35 24.56
N HIS A 164 20.22 -4.37 23.87
CA HIS A 164 20.22 -2.96 24.22
C HIS A 164 18.80 -2.36 24.11
N PRO A 165 17.83 -2.78 24.94
CA PRO A 165 16.41 -2.48 24.78
C PRO A 165 16.07 -0.99 24.87
N ASP A 166 16.88 -0.20 25.57
CA ASP A 166 16.67 1.25 25.74
C ASP A 166 17.34 2.12 24.67
N GLU A 167 18.19 1.54 23.81
CA GLU A 167 18.90 2.28 22.78
C GLU A 167 18.03 2.58 21.56
N VAL A 168 18.16 3.79 21.01
CA VAL A 168 17.50 4.19 19.77
C VAL A 168 18.48 4.15 18.60
N ARG A 169 18.24 3.23 17.66
CA ARG A 169 19.05 3.03 16.46
C ARG A 169 18.31 3.48 15.21
N THR A 170 19.06 3.79 14.15
CA THR A 170 18.48 4.06 12.83
C THR A 170 18.41 2.77 12.05
N VAL A 171 17.21 2.29 11.75
CA VAL A 171 16.95 1.17 10.84
C VAL A 171 16.69 1.75 9.45
N ARG A 172 17.38 1.23 8.43
CA ARG A 172 17.27 1.70 7.05
C ARG A 172 16.75 0.60 6.14
N GLY A 173 15.90 0.99 5.22
CA GLY A 173 15.30 0.11 4.24
C GLY A 173 13.89 -0.30 4.64
N GLN A 174 12.99 -0.34 3.64
CA GLN A 174 11.58 -0.63 3.86
C GLN A 174 11.41 -2.00 4.50
N HIS A 175 12.05 -3.03 3.96
CA HIS A 175 11.96 -4.38 4.48
C HIS A 175 12.46 -4.48 5.93
N GLN A 176 13.58 -3.83 6.26
CA GLN A 176 14.17 -3.87 7.61
C GLN A 176 13.31 -3.15 8.65
N VAL A 177 12.69 -2.03 8.27
CA VAL A 177 11.74 -1.32 9.14
C VAL A 177 10.49 -2.19 9.38
N ALA A 178 9.93 -2.80 8.33
CA ALA A 178 8.71 -3.61 8.44
C ALA A 178 8.87 -4.82 9.37
N VAL A 179 10.07 -5.39 9.47
CA VAL A 179 10.35 -6.60 10.28
C VAL A 179 11.06 -6.31 11.60
N THR A 180 11.25 -5.04 11.96
CA THR A 180 11.96 -4.66 13.20
C THR A 180 11.21 -5.15 14.44
N SER A 181 11.96 -5.53 15.48
CA SER A 181 11.41 -6.02 16.75
C SER A 181 11.21 -4.91 17.80
N GLY A 182 11.78 -3.74 17.57
CA GLY A 182 11.72 -2.60 18.50
C GLY A 182 10.52 -1.68 18.23
N THR A 183 10.40 -0.64 19.06
CA THR A 183 9.36 0.39 18.91
C THR A 183 9.83 1.47 17.96
N VAL A 184 9.08 1.68 16.87
CA VAL A 184 9.32 2.79 15.93
C VAL A 184 8.93 4.11 16.57
N GLU A 185 9.91 5.00 16.79
CA GLU A 185 9.68 6.34 17.37
C GLU A 185 9.41 7.40 16.31
N SER A 186 10.09 7.32 15.17
CA SER A 186 9.93 8.27 14.06
C SER A 186 10.36 7.67 12.73
N LEU A 187 9.75 8.13 11.64
CA LEU A 187 9.95 7.71 10.25
C LEU A 187 10.38 8.91 9.40
N ARG A 188 11.26 8.69 8.44
CA ARG A 188 11.60 9.67 7.40
C ARG A 188 11.80 9.00 6.04
N LEU A 189 11.71 9.79 4.98
CA LEU A 189 12.06 9.39 3.62
C LEU A 189 13.46 9.90 3.23
N THR A 190 14.13 9.14 2.38
CA THR A 190 15.42 9.51 1.75
C THR A 190 15.30 9.40 0.23
N PRO A 191 15.55 10.45 -0.58
CA PRO A 191 15.91 11.80 -0.17
C PRO A 191 14.80 12.48 0.65
N ALA A 192 15.18 13.45 1.48
CA ALA A 192 14.22 14.25 2.22
C ALA A 192 13.34 15.07 1.25
N ALA A 193 12.08 15.27 1.61
CA ALA A 193 11.11 16.03 0.83
C ALA A 193 11.04 15.61 -0.65
N PRO A 194 10.73 14.33 -0.95
CA PRO A 194 10.66 13.89 -2.34
C PRO A 194 9.52 14.61 -3.08
N ALA A 195 9.71 14.85 -4.38
CA ALA A 195 8.67 15.48 -5.21
C ALA A 195 7.47 14.54 -5.36
N ALA A 196 6.26 15.07 -5.17
CA ALA A 196 5.04 14.31 -5.41
C ALA A 196 4.83 14.05 -6.90
N CYS A 197 4.20 12.93 -7.24
CA CYS A 197 3.70 12.69 -8.59
C CYS A 197 2.56 13.66 -8.89
N ALA A 198 2.68 14.46 -9.96
CA ALA A 198 1.69 15.50 -10.30
C ALA A 198 0.29 14.93 -10.57
N GLU A 199 0.19 13.76 -11.19
CA GLU A 199 -1.05 13.05 -11.45
C GLU A 199 -1.68 12.56 -10.15
N ALA A 200 -0.87 12.13 -9.17
CA ALA A 200 -1.37 11.72 -7.87
C ALA A 200 -1.96 12.92 -7.12
N VAL A 201 -1.26 14.06 -7.12
CA VAL A 201 -1.77 15.33 -6.55
C VAL A 201 -3.07 15.76 -7.23
N THR A 202 -3.13 15.67 -8.56
CA THR A 202 -4.34 16.00 -9.34
C THR A 202 -5.50 15.08 -8.99
N ALA A 203 -5.26 13.77 -8.89
CA ALA A 203 -6.28 12.80 -8.50
C ALA A 203 -6.81 13.06 -7.09
N VAL A 204 -5.93 13.39 -6.13
CA VAL A 204 -6.31 13.75 -4.75
C VAL A 204 -7.15 15.02 -4.70
N GLY A 205 -6.84 16.03 -5.51
CA GLY A 205 -7.61 17.27 -5.58
C GLY A 205 -9.00 17.10 -6.20
N ALA A 206 -9.18 16.10 -7.06
CA ALA A 206 -10.46 15.83 -7.74
C ALA A 206 -11.31 14.74 -7.04
N ALA A 207 -10.77 14.09 -6.01
CA ALA A 207 -11.41 12.96 -5.34
C ALA A 207 -12.64 13.38 -4.53
N ASP A 208 -13.60 12.45 -4.41
CA ASP A 208 -14.68 12.52 -3.43
C ASP A 208 -14.27 11.81 -2.14
N TRP A 209 -13.42 10.79 -2.25
CA TRP A 209 -12.92 9.97 -1.14
C TRP A 209 -11.41 9.73 -1.21
N LEU A 210 -10.76 9.87 -0.07
CA LEU A 210 -9.37 9.48 0.20
C LEU A 210 -9.37 8.31 1.19
N ILE A 211 -8.82 7.16 0.82
CA ILE A 211 -8.80 5.95 1.65
C ILE A 211 -7.37 5.62 2.04
N PHE A 212 -7.10 5.57 3.34
CA PHE A 212 -5.81 5.18 3.90
C PHE A 212 -5.90 3.77 4.47
N GLY A 213 -4.98 2.91 4.03
CA GLY A 213 -4.92 1.54 4.52
C GLY A 213 -6.03 0.63 3.96
N PRO A 214 -6.10 -0.62 4.47
CA PRO A 214 -5.20 -1.18 5.48
C PRO A 214 -3.81 -1.46 4.89
N GLY A 215 -2.87 -1.85 5.74
CA GLY A 215 -1.51 -2.23 5.35
C GLY A 215 -0.49 -1.80 6.39
N SER A 216 0.77 -2.17 6.16
CA SER A 216 1.89 -1.80 7.02
C SER A 216 1.90 -0.29 7.27
N TRP A 217 1.73 0.08 8.52
CA TRP A 217 1.44 1.43 8.94
C TRP A 217 2.60 2.39 8.62
N TYR A 218 3.81 2.04 9.03
CA TYR A 218 5.01 2.83 8.80
C TYR A 218 5.55 2.68 7.39
N THR A 219 5.49 1.49 6.81
CA THR A 219 6.15 1.24 5.51
C THR A 219 5.23 1.34 4.29
N SER A 220 3.91 1.35 4.47
CA SER A 220 2.94 1.43 3.36
C SER A 220 1.91 2.54 3.50
N VAL A 221 1.45 2.91 4.70
CA VAL A 221 0.44 3.98 4.87
C VAL A 221 1.09 5.34 5.06
N LEU A 222 1.85 5.52 6.14
CA LEU A 222 2.49 6.79 6.52
C LEU A 222 3.45 7.41 5.48
N PRO A 223 4.15 6.65 4.60
CA PRO A 223 5.06 7.27 3.63
C PRO A 223 4.39 8.30 2.73
N HIS A 224 3.09 8.16 2.44
CA HIS A 224 2.33 9.12 1.63
C HIS A 224 2.23 10.50 2.28
N LEU A 225 2.17 10.53 3.62
CA LEU A 225 2.09 11.78 4.40
C LEU A 225 3.45 12.48 4.51
N LEU A 226 4.55 11.78 4.17
CA LEU A 226 5.91 12.29 4.22
C LEU A 226 6.39 12.87 2.88
N VAL A 227 5.53 12.87 1.85
CA VAL A 227 5.76 13.51 0.55
C VAL A 227 5.06 14.88 0.57
N PRO A 228 5.79 16.01 0.71
CA PRO A 228 5.18 17.30 1.05
C PRO A 228 4.03 17.73 0.12
N GLY A 229 4.27 17.70 -1.20
CA GLY A 229 3.22 18.08 -2.16
C GLY A 229 2.00 17.16 -2.17
N LEU A 230 2.14 15.90 -1.73
CA LEU A 230 1.02 14.98 -1.56
C LEU A 230 0.30 15.22 -0.24
N ALA A 231 1.04 15.47 0.84
CA ALA A 231 0.48 15.83 2.15
C ALA A 231 -0.34 17.13 2.06
N ASP A 232 0.18 18.16 1.41
CA ASP A 232 -0.52 19.42 1.17
C ASP A 232 -1.82 19.18 0.41
N ALA A 233 -1.77 18.38 -0.66
CA ALA A 233 -2.95 18.01 -1.45
C ALA A 233 -3.99 17.24 -0.61
N ILE A 234 -3.54 16.29 0.21
CA ILE A 234 -4.39 15.53 1.13
C ILE A 234 -5.06 16.47 2.14
N VAL A 235 -4.36 17.46 2.69
CA VAL A 235 -4.94 18.41 3.66
C VAL A 235 -5.92 19.36 2.99
N SER A 236 -5.58 19.89 1.81
CA SER A 236 -6.42 20.87 1.10
C SER A 236 -7.62 20.27 0.37
N SER A 237 -7.63 18.95 0.14
CA SER A 237 -8.69 18.29 -0.63
C SER A 237 -10.07 18.43 0.03
N PRO A 238 -11.14 18.68 -0.73
CA PRO A 238 -12.51 18.66 -0.20
C PRO A 238 -13.03 17.23 0.04
N ALA A 239 -12.29 16.21 -0.43
CA ALA A 239 -12.65 14.81 -0.31
C ALA A 239 -12.84 14.39 1.15
N ARG A 240 -13.77 13.46 1.38
CA ARG A 240 -13.90 12.77 2.66
C ARG A 240 -12.76 11.77 2.83
N ARG A 241 -12.31 11.56 4.07
CA ARG A 241 -11.15 10.73 4.40
C ARG A 241 -11.59 9.53 5.23
N LEU A 242 -11.28 8.34 4.75
CA LEU A 242 -11.52 7.06 5.41
C LEU A 242 -10.19 6.42 5.81
N VAL A 243 -10.06 5.99 7.05
CA VAL A 243 -8.95 5.15 7.51
C VAL A 243 -9.46 3.73 7.73
N THR A 244 -8.87 2.74 7.07
CA THR A 244 -9.15 1.32 7.33
C THR A 244 -8.05 0.75 8.22
N LEU A 245 -8.41 0.31 9.43
CA LEU A 245 -7.45 -0.22 10.41
C LEU A 245 -7.00 -1.64 10.08
N ASN A 246 -5.80 -2.00 10.55
CA ASN A 246 -5.28 -3.36 10.44
C ASN A 246 -6.01 -4.32 11.38
N LEU A 247 -6.06 -5.61 11.01
CA LEU A 247 -6.72 -6.65 11.81
C LEU A 247 -5.88 -7.11 13.00
N VAL A 248 -4.56 -7.01 12.87
CA VAL A 248 -3.59 -7.41 13.89
C VAL A 248 -2.42 -6.42 13.87
N ALA A 249 -1.71 -6.33 15.00
CA ALA A 249 -0.44 -5.62 15.03
C ALA A 249 0.59 -6.33 14.14
N GLU A 250 1.33 -5.55 13.37
CA GLU A 250 2.49 -6.02 12.62
C GLU A 250 3.76 -5.83 13.47
N LYS A 251 4.89 -6.37 13.01
CA LYS A 251 6.17 -6.22 13.74
C LYS A 251 6.56 -4.76 13.92
N GLU A 252 6.45 -3.95 12.87
CA GLU A 252 6.69 -2.50 12.90
C GLU A 252 5.72 -1.73 13.81
N THR A 253 4.56 -2.32 14.16
CA THR A 253 3.58 -1.74 15.08
C THR A 253 3.47 -2.52 16.39
N SER A 254 4.51 -3.29 16.73
CA SER A 254 4.58 -4.00 18.01
C SER A 254 4.44 -3.01 19.18
N GLY A 255 3.45 -3.28 20.04
CA GLY A 255 3.12 -2.43 21.18
C GLY A 255 2.19 -1.25 20.87
N LEU A 256 1.81 -1.01 19.61
CA LEU A 256 0.80 -0.02 19.25
C LEU A 256 -0.60 -0.63 19.31
N SER A 257 -1.48 -0.03 20.10
CA SER A 257 -2.91 -0.28 20.07
C SER A 257 -3.55 0.34 18.82
N LEU A 258 -4.79 -0.05 18.49
CA LEU A 258 -5.53 0.56 17.39
C LEU A 258 -5.72 2.09 17.56
N PRO A 259 -6.03 2.61 18.77
CA PRO A 259 -5.95 4.05 19.05
C PRO A 259 -4.59 4.67 18.70
N ASP A 260 -3.47 4.03 19.05
CA ASP A 260 -2.14 4.56 18.77
C ASP A 260 -1.86 4.68 17.28
N HIS A 261 -2.46 3.82 16.44
CA HIS A 261 -2.37 3.96 14.98
C HIS A 261 -3.02 5.27 14.51
N LEU A 262 -4.16 5.65 15.06
CA LEU A 262 -4.81 6.94 14.76
C LEU A 262 -3.97 8.12 15.28
N ASP A 263 -3.41 8.00 16.48
CA ASP A 263 -2.54 9.03 17.05
C ASP A 263 -1.26 9.22 16.23
N THR A 264 -0.70 8.16 15.64
CA THR A 264 0.47 8.30 14.75
C THR A 264 0.13 9.13 13.51
N LEU A 265 -1.05 8.97 12.90
CA LEU A 265 -1.46 9.81 11.75
C LEU A 265 -1.42 11.29 12.12
N ARG A 266 -1.99 11.65 13.27
CA ARG A 266 -1.97 13.02 13.80
C ARG A 266 -0.55 13.52 14.09
N ARG A 267 0.34 12.65 14.57
CA ARG A 267 1.74 13.04 14.83
C ARG A 267 2.50 13.37 13.54
N TYR A 268 2.26 12.64 12.46
CA TYR A 268 2.94 12.87 11.18
C TYR A 268 2.30 13.96 10.33
N LEU A 269 1.00 14.16 10.45
CA LEU A 269 0.28 15.22 9.75
C LEU A 269 -0.79 15.83 10.68
N PRO A 270 -0.41 16.78 11.56
CA PRO A 270 -1.30 17.35 12.57
C PRO A 270 -2.57 18.02 12.02
N GLU A 271 -2.50 18.52 10.78
CA GLU A 271 -3.61 19.14 10.05
C GLU A 271 -4.57 18.13 9.42
N LEU A 272 -4.22 16.83 9.42
CA LEU A 272 -5.05 15.78 8.88
C LEU A 272 -6.34 15.65 9.69
N LYS A 273 -7.46 15.82 9.00
CA LYS A 273 -8.78 15.43 9.51
C LYS A 273 -9.15 14.07 8.93
N VAL A 274 -9.92 13.29 9.67
CA VAL A 274 -10.47 12.01 9.18
C VAL A 274 -11.98 12.06 9.36
N ASP A 275 -12.73 11.59 8.38
CA ASP A 275 -14.20 11.60 8.43
C ASP A 275 -14.75 10.28 8.97
N MET A 276 -14.10 9.17 8.61
CA MET A 276 -14.48 7.84 9.05
C MET A 276 -13.28 6.94 9.34
N VAL A 277 -13.43 6.08 10.35
CA VAL A 277 -12.51 4.98 10.65
C VAL A 277 -13.28 3.68 10.51
N LEU A 278 -12.84 2.79 9.62
CA LEU A 278 -13.39 1.46 9.46
C LEU A 278 -12.48 0.44 10.15
N ALA A 279 -13.05 -0.39 11.02
CA ALA A 279 -12.33 -1.43 11.73
C ALA A 279 -13.14 -2.73 11.79
N ASP A 280 -12.43 -3.85 11.88
CA ASP A 280 -13.08 -5.14 12.04
C ASP A 280 -13.69 -5.28 13.43
N SER A 281 -14.98 -5.66 13.48
CA SER A 281 -15.73 -5.76 14.73
C SER A 281 -15.17 -6.81 15.72
N LYS A 282 -14.40 -7.80 15.25
CA LYS A 282 -13.77 -8.82 16.09
C LYS A 282 -12.32 -8.47 16.45
N ALA A 283 -11.62 -7.71 15.60
CA ALA A 283 -10.27 -7.24 15.89
C ALA A 283 -10.23 -6.14 16.96
N VAL A 284 -11.32 -5.37 17.08
CA VAL A 284 -11.42 -4.28 18.07
C VAL A 284 -11.83 -4.83 19.44
N ALA A 285 -10.87 -4.96 20.35
CA ALA A 285 -11.12 -5.40 21.72
C ALA A 285 -11.82 -4.34 22.60
N ASP A 286 -11.50 -3.06 22.41
CA ASP A 286 -12.12 -1.92 23.12
C ASP A 286 -12.65 -0.89 22.10
N PRO A 287 -13.91 -1.03 21.66
CA PRO A 287 -14.54 -0.09 20.74
C PRO A 287 -14.56 1.35 21.24
N VAL A 288 -14.71 1.57 22.56
CA VAL A 288 -14.86 2.92 23.14
C VAL A 288 -13.53 3.67 23.12
N ALA A 289 -12.40 2.96 23.30
CA ALA A 289 -11.08 3.57 23.13
C ALA A 289 -10.82 3.95 21.67
N VAL A 290 -11.17 3.09 20.71
CA VAL A 290 -11.00 3.38 19.27
C VAL A 290 -11.91 4.52 18.82
N GLU A 291 -13.16 4.55 19.29
CA GLU A 291 -14.11 5.62 18.98
C GLU A 291 -13.61 6.97 19.48
N ARG A 292 -13.14 7.07 20.72
CA ARG A 292 -12.54 8.32 21.26
C ARG A 292 -11.32 8.78 20.45
N ALA A 293 -10.47 7.85 20.03
CA ALA A 293 -9.32 8.17 19.18
C ALA A 293 -9.75 8.67 17.79
N ALA A 294 -10.77 8.05 17.19
CA ALA A 294 -11.37 8.48 15.94
C ALA A 294 -11.99 9.89 16.06
N GLU A 295 -12.78 10.15 17.12
CA GLU A 295 -13.38 11.46 17.39
C GLU A 295 -12.32 12.55 17.55
N SER A 296 -11.15 12.22 18.12
CA SER A 296 -10.03 13.16 18.27
C SER A 296 -9.46 13.66 16.92
N LEU A 297 -9.69 12.90 15.83
CA LEU A 297 -9.37 13.23 14.44
C LEU A 297 -10.57 13.83 13.68
N GLY A 298 -11.73 13.94 14.32
CA GLY A 298 -12.99 14.35 13.71
C GLY A 298 -13.78 13.22 13.04
N ALA A 299 -13.38 11.96 13.24
CA ALA A 299 -13.92 10.81 12.54
C ALA A 299 -15.00 10.08 13.34
N ARG A 300 -15.89 9.39 12.62
CA ARG A 300 -16.80 8.39 13.21
C ARG A 300 -16.25 6.98 13.04
N LEU A 301 -16.40 6.14 14.06
CA LEU A 301 -16.02 4.73 13.98
C LEU A 301 -17.14 3.91 13.31
N VAL A 302 -16.76 3.08 12.35
CA VAL A 302 -17.60 2.08 11.70
C VAL A 302 -17.01 0.71 12.00
N LEU A 303 -17.79 -0.16 12.64
CA LEU A 303 -17.42 -1.54 12.90
C LEU A 303 -18.17 -2.48 11.96
N ALA A 304 -17.44 -3.33 11.26
CA ALA A 304 -18.02 -4.33 10.36
C ALA A 304 -17.17 -5.60 10.35
N PRO A 305 -17.74 -6.79 10.05
CA PRO A 305 -16.94 -8.00 9.85
C PRO A 305 -16.24 -7.92 8.50
N VAL A 306 -14.96 -7.54 8.48
CA VAL A 306 -14.18 -7.31 7.25
C VAL A 306 -13.01 -8.29 7.10
N ALA A 307 -12.78 -9.17 8.07
CA ALA A 307 -11.79 -10.24 8.00
C ALA A 307 -12.32 -11.51 7.29
N VAL A 308 -11.41 -12.29 6.70
CA VAL A 308 -11.72 -13.64 6.21
C VAL A 308 -12.11 -14.58 7.34
N THR A 309 -12.95 -15.57 7.04
CA THR A 309 -13.48 -16.52 8.05
C THR A 309 -12.54 -17.69 8.36
N ASP A 310 -11.42 -17.82 7.63
CA ASP A 310 -10.45 -18.91 7.78
C ASP A 310 -9.50 -18.74 8.99
N GLY A 311 -9.68 -17.66 9.76
CA GLY A 311 -8.87 -17.33 10.94
C GLY A 311 -7.53 -16.65 10.60
N THR A 312 -7.20 -16.46 9.33
CA THR A 312 -6.02 -15.70 8.93
C THR A 312 -6.27 -14.20 9.10
N PRO A 313 -5.26 -13.40 9.49
CA PRO A 313 -5.42 -11.96 9.69
C PRO A 313 -5.39 -11.21 8.35
N ARG A 314 -6.35 -11.52 7.47
CA ARG A 314 -6.49 -10.90 6.15
C ARG A 314 -7.87 -10.29 6.00
N HIS A 315 -7.93 -9.11 5.39
CA HIS A 315 -9.20 -8.52 4.99
C HIS A 315 -9.81 -9.35 3.86
N ASP A 316 -11.09 -9.67 3.99
CA ASP A 316 -11.88 -10.29 2.93
C ASP A 316 -12.35 -9.19 1.97
N PRO A 317 -11.95 -9.22 0.68
CA PRO A 317 -12.34 -8.17 -0.26
C PRO A 317 -13.85 -8.01 -0.45
N ALA A 318 -14.63 -9.10 -0.38
CA ALA A 318 -16.08 -9.01 -0.54
C ALA A 318 -16.73 -8.41 0.71
N ALA A 319 -16.31 -8.83 1.90
CA ALA A 319 -16.84 -8.30 3.16
C ALA A 319 -16.43 -6.83 3.38
N LEU A 320 -15.17 -6.49 3.10
CA LEU A 320 -14.69 -5.11 3.11
C LEU A 320 -15.44 -4.26 2.08
N GLY A 321 -15.68 -4.77 0.87
CA GLY A 321 -16.48 -4.08 -0.15
C GLY A 321 -17.91 -3.82 0.32
N ALA A 322 -18.56 -4.82 0.92
CA ALA A 322 -19.91 -4.67 1.47
C ALA A 322 -19.97 -3.60 2.58
N ALA A 323 -18.94 -3.49 3.42
CA ALA A 323 -18.84 -2.44 4.43
C ALA A 323 -18.58 -1.04 3.83
N LEU A 324 -17.86 -0.96 2.71
CA LEU A 324 -17.57 0.29 2.01
C LEU A 324 -18.78 0.87 1.26
N VAL A 325 -19.71 0.05 0.77
CA VAL A 325 -20.90 0.54 0.04
C VAL A 325 -21.70 1.59 0.81
N PRO A 326 -22.17 1.35 2.06
CA PRO A 326 -22.91 2.37 2.82
C PRO A 326 -22.02 3.55 3.21
N VAL A 327 -20.72 3.34 3.42
CA VAL A 327 -19.75 4.37 3.78
C VAL A 327 -19.57 5.38 2.64
N LEU A 328 -19.30 4.89 1.43
CA LEU A 328 -19.04 5.70 0.25
C LEU A 328 -20.33 6.24 -0.39
N GLY A 329 -21.46 5.54 -0.17
CA GLY A 329 -22.77 5.92 -0.71
C GLY A 329 -23.59 6.87 0.18
N ALA A 330 -23.15 7.17 1.41
CA ALA A 330 -23.91 7.94 2.39
C ALA A 330 -24.31 9.36 1.96
N ASP A 331 -23.67 9.92 0.92
CA ASP A 331 -23.92 11.28 0.42
C ASP A 331 -24.29 11.33 -1.08
N ARG A 332 -24.92 10.27 -1.60
CA ARG A 332 -25.58 10.31 -2.92
C ARG A 332 -26.97 10.93 -2.86
#